data_AF-A0A529N889-F1
#
_entry.id   AF-A0A529N889-F1
#
_cell.length_a   1.000
_cell.length_b   1.000
_cell.length_c   1.000
_cell.angle_alpha   90.00
_cell.angle_beta   90.00
_cell.angle_gamma   90.00
#
_symmetry.space_group_name_H-M   'P 1'
#
loop_
_entity.id
_entity.type
_entity.pdbx_description
1 polymer ?
#
loop_
_entity_poly.entity_id
_entity_poly.type
_entity_poly.pdbx_seq_one_letter_code
_entity_poly.pdbx_strand_id
1 'polypeptide(L)'
;ATQEGSYNGTENFGSFPYQGIVVAHSNESEWLQFKNNKNNEAFLDRILVVKVPYCLRVTEERQIYEKLLRESELASSSCAPEVLDIL
;
A
#
# COMPACT_ATOMS: atom_id res chain seq x y z
N ALA A 1 6.76 11.28 14.78
CA ALA A 1 7.51 11.59 13.55
C ALA A 1 8.99 11.50 13.86
N THR A 2 9.73 10.65 13.13
CA THR A 2 11.18 10.44 13.31
C THR A 2 11.93 11.63 12.72
N GLN A 3 12.18 12.65 13.53
CA GLN A 3 13.13 13.70 13.19
C GLN A 3 14.53 13.22 13.64
N GLU A 4 15.51 13.33 12.74
CA GLU A 4 16.94 13.12 13.02
C GLU A 4 17.40 11.68 13.31
N GLY A 5 16.77 10.67 12.68
CA GLY A 5 17.26 9.28 12.75
C GLY A 5 17.04 8.61 14.11
N SER A 6 16.35 9.28 15.02
CA SER A 6 16.02 8.80 16.36
C SER A 6 14.53 8.50 16.50
N TYR A 7 14.20 7.32 17.03
CA TYR A 7 12.87 6.99 17.50
C TYR A 7 12.69 7.48 18.95
N ASN A 8 11.73 8.39 19.17
CA ASN A 8 11.35 8.81 20.50
C ASN A 8 10.20 7.90 20.97
N GLY A 9 10.50 7.03 21.94
CA GLY A 9 9.50 6.18 22.58
C GLY A 9 8.52 6.98 23.45
N THR A 10 7.38 6.39 23.77
CA THR A 10 6.34 6.98 24.64
C THR A 10 6.64 6.87 26.14
N GLU A 11 7.70 6.17 26.52
CA GLU A 11 8.20 6.05 27.89
C GLU A 11 9.59 6.70 28.02
N ASN A 12 10.19 6.71 29.22
CA ASN A 12 11.53 7.26 29.55
C ASN A 12 12.72 6.51 28.87
N PHE A 13 12.52 6.01 27.64
CA PHE A 13 13.58 5.47 26.81
C PHE A 13 14.20 6.59 25.98
N GLY A 14 15.52 6.71 26.06
CA GLY A 14 16.28 7.65 25.23
C GLY A 14 16.12 7.34 23.74
N SER A 15 16.27 8.37 22.92
CA SER A 15 16.24 8.31 21.47
C SER A 15 17.16 7.20 20.93
N PHE A 16 16.60 6.23 20.21
CA PHE A 16 17.36 5.11 19.61
C PHE A 16 17.52 5.30 18.09
N PRO A 17 18.68 4.96 17.49
CA PRO A 17 18.86 5.03 16.05
C PRO A 17 17.86 4.11 15.33
N TYR A 18 17.08 4.68 14.42
CA TYR A 18 16.15 3.95 13.55
C TYR A 18 16.74 3.82 12.15
N GLN A 19 16.97 2.58 11.72
CA GLN A 19 17.33 2.25 10.35
C GLN A 19 16.20 1.43 9.74
N GLY A 20 15.36 2.07 8.92
CA GLY A 20 14.24 1.39 8.27
C GLY A 20 13.68 2.20 7.10
N ILE A 21 12.75 1.57 6.38
CA ILE A 21 12.07 2.19 5.25
C ILE A 21 10.63 2.49 5.67
N VAL A 22 10.19 3.71 5.41
CA VAL A 22 8.78 4.09 5.55
C VAL A 22 8.08 3.78 4.23
N VAL A 23 7.08 2.89 4.28
CA VAL A 23 6.21 2.58 3.14
C VAL A 23 4.82 3.12 3.44
N ALA A 24 4.25 3.86 2.49
CA ALA A 24 2.89 4.39 2.59
C ALA A 24 2.12 4.08 1.30
N HIS A 25 0.83 3.88 1.44
CA HIS A 25 -0.12 3.75 0.33
C HIS A 25 -1.05 4.96 0.33
N SER A 26 -1.35 5.49 -0.85
CA SER A 26 -2.25 6.63 -1.06
C SER A 26 -3.00 6.41 -2.37
N ASN A 27 -4.24 6.88 -2.44
CA ASN A 27 -4.93 7.00 -3.73
C ASN A 27 -4.39 8.21 -4.52
N GLU A 28 -4.77 8.29 -5.80
CA GLU A 28 -4.29 9.36 -6.69
C GLU A 28 -4.76 10.76 -6.27
N SER A 29 -6.00 10.89 -5.78
CA SER A 29 -6.55 12.19 -5.39
C SER A 29 -5.85 12.78 -4.16
N GLU A 30 -5.62 11.96 -3.13
CA GLU A 30 -4.84 12.33 -1.93
C GLU A 30 -3.39 12.64 -2.30
N TRP A 31 -2.79 11.85 -3.18
CA TRP A 31 -1.43 12.09 -3.65
C TRP A 31 -1.30 13.46 -4.36
N LEU A 32 -2.27 13.81 -5.22
CA LEU A 32 -2.30 15.10 -5.90
C LEU A 32 -2.44 16.25 -4.89
N GLN A 33 -3.30 16.12 -3.89
CA GLN A 33 -3.44 17.11 -2.83
C GLN A 33 -2.15 17.24 -2.00
N PHE A 34 -1.54 16.12 -1.63
CA PHE A 34 -0.28 16.05 -0.87
C PHE A 34 0.86 16.74 -1.63
N LYS A 35 0.99 16.45 -2.93
CA LYS A 35 2.02 17.03 -3.81
C LYS A 35 1.84 18.54 -4.01
N ASN A 36 0.61 19.02 -4.09
CA ASN A 36 0.32 20.43 -4.34
C ASN A 36 0.49 21.31 -3.09
N ASN A 37 0.64 20.71 -1.91
CA ASN A 37 0.87 21.44 -0.67
C ASN A 37 2.35 21.80 -0.52
N LYS A 38 2.66 23.11 -0.56
CA LYS A 38 4.04 23.64 -0.43
C LYS A 38 4.73 23.27 0.87
N ASN A 39 3.98 23.03 1.94
CA ASN A 39 4.56 22.60 3.23
C ASN A 39 5.21 21.21 3.13
N ASN A 40 4.84 20.42 2.12
CA ASN A 40 5.35 19.06 1.90
C ASN A 40 6.54 19.00 0.94
N GLU A 41 7.02 20.14 0.41
CA GLU A 41 8.06 20.19 -0.62
C GLU A 41 9.33 19.42 -0.20
N ALA A 42 9.78 19.60 1.05
CA ALA A 42 10.94 18.90 1.59
C ALA A 42 10.78 17.37 1.69
N PHE A 43 9.53 16.87 1.77
CA PHE A 43 9.26 15.43 1.75
C PHE A 43 9.31 14.86 0.34
N LEU A 44 8.92 15.64 -0.68
CA LEU A 44 8.86 15.15 -2.06
C LEU A 44 10.22 14.70 -2.58
N ASP A 45 11.30 15.38 -2.19
CA ASP A 45 12.68 15.02 -2.56
C ASP A 45 13.17 13.71 -1.91
N ARG A 46 12.47 13.20 -0.90
CA ARG A 46 12.86 12.03 -0.10
C ARG A 46 11.91 10.84 -0.29
N ILE A 47 10.96 10.93 -1.23
CA ILE A 47 9.97 9.89 -1.50
C ILE A 47 10.23 9.29 -2.89
N LEU A 48 10.16 7.97 -2.98
CA LEU A 48 10.10 7.24 -4.25
C LEU A 48 8.66 6.85 -4.54
N VAL A 49 8.09 7.40 -5.61
CA VAL A 49 6.70 7.15 -5.99
C VAL A 49 6.63 5.98 -6.97
N VAL A 50 5.95 4.91 -6.56
CA VAL A 50 5.64 3.77 -7.42
C VAL A 50 4.17 3.85 -7.80
N LYS A 51 3.87 4.05 -9.09
CA LYS A 51 2.50 4.01 -9.60
C LYS A 51 2.09 2.58 -9.88
N VAL A 52 1.03 2.12 -9.25
CA VAL A 52 0.45 0.80 -9.49
C VAL A 52 -0.79 0.99 -10.39
N PRO A 53 -0.73 0.58 -11.67
CA PRO A 53 -1.87 0.70 -12.57
C PRO A 53 -2.97 -0.31 -12.21
N TYR A 54 -4.21 0.01 -12.57
CA TYR A 54 -5.31 -0.95 -12.50
C TYR A 54 -5.04 -2.14 -13.43
N CYS A 55 -5.42 -3.34 -12.99
CA CYS A 55 -5.45 -4.52 -13.86
C CYS A 55 -6.60 -4.34 -14.85
N LEU A 56 -6.27 -4.03 -16.11
CA LEU A 56 -7.26 -3.84 -17.17
C LEU A 56 -7.52 -5.12 -17.98
N ARG A 57 -6.68 -6.14 -17.81
CA ARG A 57 -6.85 -7.43 -18.47
C ARG A 57 -7.61 -8.37 -17.54
N VAL A 58 -8.72 -8.89 -18.03
CA VAL A 58 -9.54 -9.91 -17.37
C VAL A 58 -8.69 -11.11 -16.92
N THR A 59 -7.75 -11.56 -17.76
CA THR A 59 -6.88 -12.70 -17.43
C THR A 59 -5.99 -12.46 -16.21
N GLU A 60 -5.61 -11.22 -15.93
CA GLU A 60 -4.82 -10.83 -14.76
C GLU A 60 -5.70 -10.62 -13.53
N GLU A 61 -6.84 -9.97 -13.72
CA GLU A 61 -7.85 -9.79 -12.67
C GLU A 61 -8.34 -11.15 -12.12
N ARG A 62 -8.52 -12.13 -13.01
CA ARG A 62 -8.84 -13.52 -12.65
C ARG A 62 -7.83 -14.10 -11.66
N GLN A 63 -6.54 -13.88 -11.87
CA GLN A 63 -5.48 -14.38 -10.97
C GLN A 63 -5.56 -13.75 -9.58
N ILE A 64 -5.97 -12.48 -9.51
CA ILE A 64 -6.21 -11.78 -8.24
C ILE A 64 -7.38 -12.43 -7.51
N TYR A 65 -8.52 -12.63 -8.17
CA TYR A 65 -9.68 -13.28 -7.57
C TYR A 65 -9.39 -14.73 -7.15
N GLU A 66 -8.66 -15.51 -7.97
CA GLU A 66 -8.23 -16.85 -7.61
C GLU A 66 -7.39 -16.86 -6.32
N LYS A 67 -6.45 -15.92 -6.20
CA LYS A 67 -5.65 -15.75 -4.98
C LYS A 67 -6.55 -15.41 -3.79
N LEU A 68 -7.45 -14.43 -3.95
CA LEU A 68 -8.34 -13.98 -2.89
C LEU A 68 -9.26 -15.10 -2.42
N LEU A 69 -9.88 -15.84 -3.33
CA LEU A 69 -10.76 -16.96 -2.99
C LEU A 69 -9.99 -18.06 -2.24
N ARG A 70 -8.78 -18.41 -2.70
CA ARG A 70 -7.92 -19.40 -2.04
C ARG A 70 -7.50 -18.99 -0.62
N GLU A 71 -7.26 -17.70 -0.40
CA GLU A 71 -6.83 -17.16 0.90
C GLU A 71 -8.01 -16.73 1.79
N SER A 72 -9.24 -16.77 1.28
CA SER A 72 -10.44 -16.36 2.01
C SER A 72 -11.00 -17.47 2.91
N GLU A 73 -11.84 -17.07 3.86
CA GLU A 73 -12.64 -17.99 4.68
C GLU A 73 -13.63 -18.83 3.83
N LEU A 74 -13.90 -18.41 2.59
CA LEU A 74 -14.77 -19.10 1.63
C LEU A 74 -14.02 -20.12 0.76
N ALA A 75 -12.74 -20.38 1.01
CA ALA A 75 -11.93 -21.30 0.21
C ALA A 75 -12.53 -22.72 0.11
N SER A 76 -13.27 -23.16 1.13
CA SER A 76 -13.96 -24.46 1.15
C SER A 76 -15.42 -24.40 0.68
N SER A 77 -15.94 -23.21 0.38
CA SER A 77 -17.31 -23.02 -0.07
C SER A 77 -17.44 -23.36 -1.55
N SER A 78 -18.59 -23.93 -1.93
CA SER A 78 -18.87 -24.25 -3.33
C SER A 78 -18.92 -22.97 -4.16
N CYS A 79 -17.96 -22.82 -5.08
CA CYS A 79 -18.02 -21.83 -6.15
C CYS A 79 -18.70 -22.47 -7.36
N ALA A 80 -19.64 -21.76 -7.99
CA ALA A 80 -20.27 -22.26 -9.21
C ALA A 80 -19.21 -22.35 -10.33
N PRO A 81 -19.25 -23.40 -11.16
CA PRO A 81 -18.31 -23.54 -12.26
C PRO A 81 -18.40 -22.34 -13.21
N GLU A 82 -17.28 -21.99 -13.85
CA GLU A 82 -17.15 -20.90 -14.84
C GLU A 82 -17.31 -19.47 -14.30
N VAL A 83 -17.62 -19.25 -13.02
CA VAL A 83 -17.78 -17.89 -12.46
C VAL A 83 -16.56 -17.01 -12.70
N LEU A 84 -15.35 -17.58 -12.56
CA LEU A 84 -14.10 -16.86 -12.81
C LEU A 84 -13.76 -16.71 -14.30
N ASP A 85 -14.41 -17.48 -15.18
CA ASP A 85 -14.18 -17.44 -16.63
C ASP A 85 -15.19 -16.53 -17.35
N ILE A 86 -16.30 -16.18 -16.70
CA ILE A 86 -17.36 -15.28 -17.19
C ILE A 86 -17.07 -13.81 -16.85
N LEU A 87 -16.25 -13.54 -15.82
CA LEU A 87 -15.70 -12.20 -15.52
C LEU A 87 -14.80 -11.73 -16.67
#